data_AF-A0A3P1CYF5-F1
#
_entry.id   AF-A0A3P1CYF5-F1
#
_cell.length_a   1.000
_cell.length_b   1.000
_cell.length_c   1.000
_cell.angle_alpha   90.00
_cell.angle_beta   90.00
_cell.angle_gamma   90.00
#
_symmetry.space_group_name_H-M   'P 1'
#
loop_
_entity.id
_entity.type
_entity.pdbx_description
1 polymer ?
#
loop_
_entity_poly.entity_id
_entity_poly.type
_entity_poly.pdbx_seq_one_letter_code
_entity_poly.pdbx_strand_id
1 'polypeptide(L)' 'MKQLNCRDAGFDCDAQIKGNTDEEILAQAADHATNVHGVTVTPELAEGLKSLIHDE' A
#
# COMPACT_ATOMS: atom_id res chain seq x y z
N MET A 1 -15.47 0.23 0.82
CA MET A 1 -14.51 0.59 -0.26
C MET A 1 -13.14 0.44 0.36
N LYS A 2 -12.15 -0.13 -0.30
CA LYS A 2 -10.92 -0.49 0.41
C LYS A 2 -9.91 0.66 0.45
N GLN A 3 -9.12 0.73 1.51
CA GLN A 3 -8.09 1.72 1.72
C GLN A 3 -6.84 1.14 2.40
N LEU A 4 -5.68 1.66 2.02
CA LEU A 4 -4.39 1.47 2.68
C LEU A 4 -3.79 2.84 3.00
N ASN A 5 -3.32 3.04 4.23
CA ASN A 5 -2.55 4.23 4.59
C ASN A 5 -1.07 3.88 4.66
N CYS A 6 -0.23 4.60 3.92
CA CYS A 6 1.21 4.33 3.91
C CYS A 6 1.86 4.51 5.29
N ARG A 7 1.32 5.40 6.12
CA ARG A 7 1.78 5.60 7.50
C ARG A 7 1.59 4.37 8.39
N ASP A 8 0.53 3.59 8.16
CA ASP A 8 0.28 2.35 8.92
C ASP A 8 1.30 1.26 8.56
N ALA A 9 1.91 1.33 7.38
CA ALA A 9 2.99 0.45 6.95
C ALA A 9 4.38 0.87 7.50
N GLY A 10 4.44 1.92 8.31
CA GLY A 10 5.67 2.40 8.95
C GLY A 10 6.48 3.41 8.14
N PHE A 11 5.95 3.88 7.00
CA PHE A 11 6.57 4.96 6.23
C PHE A 11 6.18 6.33 6.81
N ASP A 12 7.08 7.32 6.75
CA ASP A 12 6.70 8.71 7.01
C ASP A 12 6.03 9.30 5.76
N CYS A 13 4.83 8.82 5.45
CA CYS A 13 4.08 9.18 4.24
C CYS A 13 2.57 9.19 4.52
N ASP A 14 1.91 10.31 4.20
CA ASP A 14 0.45 10.49 4.40
C ASP A 14 -0.40 10.05 3.20
N ALA A 15 0.20 9.34 2.24
CA ALA A 15 -0.54 8.81 1.10
C ALA A 15 -1.59 7.79 1.56
N GLN A 16 -2.81 7.96 1.03
CA GLN A 16 -3.94 7.05 1.22
C GLN A 16 -4.29 6.47 -0.15
N ILE A 17 -4.19 5.16 -0.27
CA ILE A 17 -4.42 4.44 -1.51
C ILE A 17 -5.78 3.78 -1.39
N LYS A 18 -6.69 4.08 -2.32
CA LYS A 18 -8.05 3.56 -2.33
C LYS A 18 -8.28 2.65 -3.54
N GLY A 19 -9.14 1.65 -3.38
CA GLY A 19 -9.46 0.70 -4.45
C GLY A 19 -10.69 -0.14 -4.12
N ASN A 20 -11.15 -0.94 -5.09
CA ASN A 20 -12.28 -1.85 -4.89
C ASN A 20 -11.81 -3.25 -4.49
N THR A 21 -10.57 -3.62 -4.85
CA THR A 21 -9.94 -4.89 -4.49
C THR A 21 -8.59 -4.70 -3.83
N ASP A 22 -8.15 -5.71 -3.08
CA ASP A 22 -6.82 -5.73 -2.48
C ASP A 22 -5.72 -5.66 -3.57
N GLU A 23 -5.94 -6.30 -4.72
CA GLU A 23 -5.00 -6.31 -5.85
C GLU A 23 -4.81 -4.92 -6.46
N GLU A 24 -5.90 -4.15 -6.62
CA GLU A 24 -5.82 -2.77 -7.10
C GLU A 24 -5.03 -1.88 -6.14
N ILE A 25 -5.22 -2.06 -4.83
CA ILE A 25 -4.50 -1.30 -3.82
C ILE A 25 -3.02 -1.68 -3.81
N LEU A 26 -2.70 -2.98 -3.85
CA LEU A 26 -1.32 -3.45 -3.85
C LEU A 26 -0.55 -3.01 -5.10
N ALA A 27 -1.20 -3.00 -6.27
CA ALA A 27 -0.59 -2.50 -7.50
C ALA A 27 -0.25 -1.01 -7.40
N GLN A 28 -1.18 -0.19 -6.90
CA GLN A 28 -0.95 1.24 -6.66
C GLN A 28 0.11 1.49 -5.59
N ALA A 29 0.11 0.70 -4.51
CA ALA A 29 1.10 0.79 -3.45
C ALA A 29 2.51 0.43 -3.95
N ALA A 30 2.63 -0.54 -4.86
CA ALA A 30 3.90 -0.90 -5.46
C ALA A 30 4.47 0.19 -6.37
N ASP A 31 3.63 0.81 -7.19
CA ASP A 31 4.03 1.96 -8.00
C ASP A 31 4.45 3.14 -7.10
N HIS A 32 3.65 3.45 -6.09
CA HIS A 32 3.95 4.51 -5.13
C HIS A 32 5.27 4.26 -4.38
N ALA A 33 5.47 3.06 -3.82
CA ALA A 33 6.68 2.70 -3.10
C ALA A 33 7.93 2.83 -3.99
N THR A 34 7.83 2.43 -5.25
CA THR A 34 8.94 2.52 -6.21
C THR A 34 9.24 3.98 -6.58
N ASN A 35 8.22 4.76 -6.94
CA ASN A 35 8.40 6.11 -7.49
C ASN A 35 8.65 7.17 -6.41
N VAL A 36 8.06 7.03 -5.22
CA VAL A 36 8.14 8.03 -4.13
C VAL A 36 9.23 7.68 -3.13
N HIS A 37 9.41 6.39 -2.83
CA HIS A 37 10.34 5.95 -1.79
C HIS A 37 11.56 5.21 -2.35
N GLY A 38 11.61 4.92 -3.66
CA GLY A 38 12.68 4.11 -4.24
C GLY A 38 12.71 2.68 -3.68
N VAL A 39 11.59 2.21 -3.14
CA VAL A 39 11.46 0.90 -2.49
C VAL A 39 10.81 -0.08 -3.46
N THR A 40 11.53 -1.16 -3.76
CA THR A 40 10.96 -2.30 -4.47
C THR A 40 10.07 -3.09 -3.52
N VAL A 41 8.80 -3.29 -3.90
CA VAL A 41 7.89 -4.12 -3.11
C VAL A 41 8.24 -5.60 -3.28
N THR A 42 8.72 -6.21 -2.20
CA THR A 42 8.95 -7.66 -2.10
C THR A 42 7.64 -8.39 -1.78
N PRO A 43 7.57 -9.73 -2.00
CA PRO A 43 6.39 -10.52 -1.61
C PRO A 43 6.03 -10.37 -0.13
N GLU A 44 7.04 -10.39 0.76
CA GLU A 44 6.84 -10.21 2.20
C GLU A 44 6.26 -8.83 2.54
N LEU A 45 6.75 -7.77 1.88
CA LEU A 45 6.19 -6.43 2.04
C LEU A 45 4.76 -6.37 1.50
N ALA A 46 4.47 -6.98 0.34
CA ALA A 46 3.12 -7.03 -0.22
C ALA A 46 2.12 -7.74 0.72
N GLU A 47 2.52 -8.84 1.37
CA GLU A 47 1.67 -9.52 2.36
C GLU A 47 1.45 -8.67 3.61
N GLY A 48 2.48 -7.96 4.08
CA GLY A 48 2.37 -6.98 5.17
C GLY A 48 1.39 -5.85 4.82
N LEU A 49 1.56 -5.24 3.65
CA LEU A 49 0.67 -4.19 3.14
C LEU A 49 -0.77 -4.69 3.02
N LYS A 50 -0.97 -5.91 2.51
CA LYS A 50 -2.30 -6.51 2.36
C LYS A 50 -3.03 -6.64 3.69
N SER A 51 -2.30 -6.98 4.75
CA SER A 51 -2.85 -7.12 6.11
C SER A 51 -3.28 -5.78 6.73
N LEU A 52 -2.82 -4.66 6.17
CA LEU A 52 -3.16 -3.30 6.60
C LEU A 52 -4.29 -2.68 5.77
N ILE A 53 -4.78 -3.37 4.73
CA ILE A 53 -5.92 -2.92 3.95
C ILE A 53 -7.19 -3.08 4.78
N HIS A 54 -7.97 -2.00 4.87
CA HIS A 54 -9.26 -2.00 5.57
C HIS A 54 -10.37 -1.48 4.66
N ASP A 55 -11.62 -1.81 5.01
CA ASP A 55 -12.80 -1.25 4.36
C ASP A 55 -13.20 0.07 5.04
N GLU A 56 -13.34 1.11 4.23
CA GLU A 56 -14.03 2.38 4.52
C GLU A 56 -15.54 2.22 4.38
#